data_AF-A0A0G2FFI9-F1
#
_entry.id   AF-A0A0G2FFI9-F1
#
_cell.length_a   1.000
_cell.length_b   1.000
_cell.length_c   1.000
_cell.angle_alpha   90.00
_cell.angle_beta   90.00
_cell.angle_gamma   90.00
#
_symmetry.space_group_name_H-M   'P 1'
#
loop_
_entity.id
_entity.type
_entity.pdbx_description
1 polymer ?
#
loop_
_entity_poly.entity_id
_entity_poly.type
_entity_poly.pdbx_seq_one_letter_code
_entity_poly.pdbx_strand_id
1 'polypeptide(L)'
;MGIRRFWVMDDASDPPLSTFQNDYGIPPEAIDFVYHEKSTDIPQGAQLDLDSECALVHGVNHTWMLFIDADEFLDTPGGETVEEILREFEETRPEVGAIGVNWQMHSSNHQIMRVESSRQTYLECISDGDDNMGESGNKHVKSFVRTDAYASPRKFPSLSDQYALT
;
A
#
# COMPACT_ATOMS: atom_id res chain seq x y z
N MET A 1 13.03 7.11 -4.53
CA MET A 1 12.25 5.90 -4.20
C MET A 1 12.58 4.69 -5.08
N GLY A 2 12.92 4.83 -6.38
CA GLY A 2 13.31 3.67 -7.20
C GLY A 2 12.14 2.74 -7.61
N ILE A 3 10.90 3.21 -7.45
CA ILE A 3 9.70 2.49 -7.89
C ILE A 3 9.61 2.56 -9.42
N ARG A 4 9.43 1.41 -10.07
CA ARG A 4 9.40 1.31 -11.54
C ARG A 4 8.00 1.44 -12.15
N ARG A 5 6.96 1.02 -11.43
CA ARG A 5 5.61 0.87 -11.96
C ARG A 5 4.58 0.97 -10.83
N PHE A 6 3.47 1.63 -11.11
CA PHE A 6 2.25 1.67 -10.31
C PHE A 6 1.12 1.02 -11.11
N TRP A 7 0.38 0.13 -10.47
CA TRP A 7 -0.83 -0.48 -11.03
C TRP A 7 -2.01 -0.02 -10.19
N VAL A 8 -2.89 0.79 -10.75
CA VAL A 8 -4.10 1.24 -10.07
C VAL A 8 -5.25 0.32 -10.46
N MET A 9 -5.65 -0.52 -9.52
CA MET A 9 -6.83 -1.39 -9.65
C MET A 9 -8.06 -0.58 -9.27
N ASP A 10 -8.76 -0.03 -10.27
CA ASP A 10 -9.91 0.84 -10.07
C ASP A 10 -11.19 0.02 -9.95
N ASP A 11 -11.76 -0.01 -8.75
CA ASP A 11 -13.03 -0.68 -8.42
C ASP A 11 -14.23 0.23 -8.73
N ALA A 12 -14.46 0.45 -10.02
CA ALA A 12 -15.60 1.18 -10.56
C ALA A 12 -15.75 2.64 -10.08
N SER A 13 -14.65 3.38 -9.95
CA SER A 13 -14.71 4.81 -9.63
C SER A 13 -15.50 5.60 -10.68
N ASP A 14 -16.19 6.64 -10.21
CA ASP A 14 -16.93 7.58 -11.07
C ASP A 14 -16.53 9.04 -10.74
N PRO A 15 -15.76 9.72 -11.61
CA PRO A 15 -15.22 9.20 -12.87
C PRO A 15 -14.08 8.17 -12.63
N PRO A 16 -13.72 7.34 -13.62
CA PRO A 16 -12.60 6.41 -13.51
C PRO A 16 -11.31 7.12 -13.08
N LEU A 17 -10.50 6.47 -12.23
CA LEU A 17 -9.27 7.04 -11.66
C LEU A 17 -8.24 7.43 -12.71
N SER A 18 -8.27 6.79 -13.88
CA SER A 18 -7.45 7.13 -15.04
C SER A 18 -7.72 8.54 -15.59
N THR A 19 -8.91 9.09 -15.33
CA THR A 19 -9.26 10.49 -15.65
C THR A 19 -8.28 11.48 -15.00
N PHE A 20 -7.69 11.10 -13.86
CA PHE A 20 -6.78 11.93 -13.07
C PHE A 20 -5.30 11.58 -13.29
N GLN A 21 -4.93 10.89 -14.36
CA GLN A 21 -3.56 10.38 -14.58
C GLN A 21 -2.42 11.42 -14.36
N ASN A 22 -2.69 12.70 -14.64
CA ASN A 22 -1.69 13.78 -14.52
C ASN A 22 -1.67 14.44 -13.13
N ASP A 23 -2.60 14.08 -12.24
CA ASP A 23 -2.76 14.69 -10.91
C ASP A 23 -2.00 13.93 -9.82
N TYR A 24 -1.63 12.66 -10.06
CA TYR A 24 -1.01 11.79 -9.05
C TYR A 24 0.45 12.15 -8.74
N GLY A 25 1.08 13.03 -9.53
CA GLY A 25 2.51 13.32 -9.42
C GLY A 25 3.41 12.14 -9.80
N ILE A 26 2.85 11.13 -10.47
CA ILE A 26 3.54 9.95 -11.01
C ILE A 26 3.70 10.15 -12.52
N PRO A 27 4.89 9.93 -13.10
CA PRO A 27 5.07 10.00 -14.56
C PRO A 27 4.10 9.06 -15.28
N PRO A 28 3.41 9.51 -16.36
CA PRO A 28 2.42 8.69 -17.07
C PRO A 28 2.98 7.34 -17.56
N GLU A 29 4.26 7.25 -17.88
CA GLU A 29 4.93 6.02 -18.30
C GLU A 29 5.14 5.00 -17.17
N ALA A 30 4.99 5.43 -15.92
CA ALA A 30 5.18 4.63 -14.72
C ALA A 30 3.88 4.24 -14.04
N ILE A 31 2.71 4.67 -14.53
CA ILE A 31 1.40 4.37 -13.95
C ILE A 31 0.47 3.78 -15.01
N ASP A 32 -0.15 2.67 -14.67
CA ASP A 32 -1.15 1.98 -15.50
C ASP A 32 -2.42 1.76 -14.67
N PHE A 33 -3.57 1.84 -15.34
CA PHE A 33 -4.89 1.73 -14.71
C PHE A 33 -5.64 0.51 -15.24
N VAL A 34 -6.22 -0.28 -14.34
CA VAL A 34 -7.10 -1.40 -14.68
C VAL A 34 -8.47 -1.10 -14.09
N TYR A 35 -9.43 -0.78 -14.96
CA TYR A 35 -10.80 -0.44 -14.57
C TYR A 35 -11.68 -1.70 -14.49
N HIS A 36 -12.34 -1.87 -13.37
CA HIS A 36 -13.31 -2.93 -13.14
C HIS A 36 -14.70 -2.31 -13.09
N GLU A 37 -15.64 -2.86 -13.87
CA GLU A 37 -17.03 -2.40 -13.81
C GLU A 37 -17.67 -2.81 -12.49
N LYS A 38 -18.63 -2.00 -12.02
CA LYS A 38 -19.38 -2.27 -10.81
C LYS A 38 -20.18 -3.56 -10.96
N SER A 39 -19.67 -4.64 -10.40
CA SER A 39 -20.35 -5.92 -10.39
C SER A 39 -21.20 -6.08 -9.13
N THR A 40 -22.43 -6.59 -9.29
CA THR A 40 -23.28 -7.00 -8.16
C THR A 40 -22.77 -8.28 -7.48
N ASP A 41 -21.80 -8.95 -8.08
CA ASP A 41 -21.33 -10.27 -7.67
C ASP A 41 -20.06 -10.22 -6.80
N ILE A 42 -19.44 -9.05 -6.64
CA ILE A 42 -18.23 -8.90 -5.82
C ILE A 42 -18.66 -8.37 -4.43
N PRO A 43 -18.80 -9.25 -3.42
CA PRO A 43 -19.20 -8.84 -2.09
C PRO A 43 -18.00 -8.23 -1.36
N GLN A 44 -18.23 -7.77 -0.13
CA GLN A 44 -17.21 -7.41 0.85
C GLN A 44 -15.94 -8.29 0.72
N GLY A 45 -14.84 -7.72 0.21
CA GLY A 45 -13.65 -8.50 -0.15
C GLY A 45 -13.01 -8.15 -1.51
N ALA A 46 -13.71 -7.38 -2.37
CA ALA A 46 -13.22 -6.91 -3.68
C ALA A 46 -11.75 -6.48 -3.70
N GLN A 47 -11.34 -5.70 -2.70
CA GLN A 47 -9.96 -5.25 -2.58
C GLN A 47 -8.93 -6.39 -2.61
N LEU A 48 -9.18 -7.46 -1.85
CA LEU A 48 -8.25 -8.60 -1.81
C LEU A 48 -8.27 -9.39 -3.13
N ASP A 49 -9.42 -9.46 -3.78
CA ASP A 49 -9.53 -10.11 -5.09
C ASP A 49 -8.77 -9.31 -6.16
N LEU A 50 -8.90 -7.98 -6.15
CA LEU A 50 -8.18 -7.07 -7.04
C LEU A 50 -6.68 -7.07 -6.77
N ASP A 51 -6.26 -7.09 -5.49
CA ASP A 51 -4.85 -7.25 -5.11
C ASP A 51 -4.29 -8.58 -5.63
N SER A 52 -5.08 -9.67 -5.51
CA SER A 52 -4.69 -10.99 -5.99
C SER A 52 -4.58 -11.03 -7.50
N GLU A 53 -5.54 -10.45 -8.21
CA GLU A 53 -5.48 -10.33 -9.67
C GLU A 53 -4.24 -9.54 -10.10
N CYS A 54 -4.01 -8.39 -9.47
CA CYS A 54 -2.86 -7.54 -9.75
C CYS A 54 -1.54 -8.31 -9.57
N ALA A 55 -1.39 -9.03 -8.46
CA ALA A 55 -0.22 -9.85 -8.18
C ALA A 55 0.00 -10.95 -9.23
N LEU A 56 -1.06 -11.68 -9.60
CA LEU A 56 -0.98 -12.79 -10.53
C LEU A 56 -0.69 -12.35 -11.97
N VAL A 57 -1.30 -11.25 -12.41
CA VAL A 57 -1.19 -10.76 -13.78
C VAL A 57 0.09 -9.94 -13.98
N HIS A 58 0.37 -9.02 -13.05
CA HIS A 58 1.45 -8.05 -13.22
C HIS A 58 2.72 -8.40 -12.45
N GLY A 59 2.62 -9.18 -11.37
CA GLY A 59 3.75 -9.55 -10.52
C GLY A 59 4.81 -10.39 -11.23
N VAL A 60 4.46 -11.12 -12.29
CA VAL A 60 5.42 -11.89 -13.10
C VAL A 60 6.57 -11.05 -13.69
N ASN A 61 6.40 -9.73 -13.77
CA ASN A 61 7.39 -8.79 -14.31
C ASN A 61 8.18 -8.03 -13.25
N HIS A 62 7.92 -8.28 -11.96
CA HIS A 62 8.52 -7.55 -10.83
C HIS A 62 9.08 -8.52 -9.81
N THR A 63 10.18 -8.20 -9.15
CA THR A 63 10.70 -9.02 -8.04
C THR A 63 9.90 -8.79 -6.76
N TRP A 64 9.56 -7.53 -6.49
CA TRP A 64 8.82 -7.09 -5.31
C TRP A 64 7.58 -6.30 -5.71
N MET A 65 6.51 -6.47 -4.95
CA MET A 65 5.30 -5.67 -5.04
C MET A 65 4.87 -5.17 -3.66
N LEU A 66 4.38 -3.94 -3.60
CA LEU A 66 3.74 -3.34 -2.43
C LEU A 66 2.26 -3.12 -2.75
N PHE A 67 1.40 -3.44 -1.79
CA PHE A 67 -0.03 -3.16 -1.84
C PHE A 67 -0.35 -2.06 -0.83
N ILE A 68 -0.83 -0.92 -1.31
CA ILE A 68 -1.24 0.24 -0.51
C ILE A 68 -2.54 0.82 -1.05
N ASP A 69 -3.29 1.49 -0.20
CA ASP A 69 -4.55 2.14 -0.58
C ASP A 69 -4.25 3.45 -1.34
N ALA A 70 -5.18 3.90 -2.19
CA ALA A 70 -4.96 5.04 -3.08
C ALA A 70 -4.82 6.39 -2.35
N ASP A 71 -5.25 6.47 -1.10
CA ASP A 71 -5.15 7.63 -0.21
C ASP A 71 -3.95 7.55 0.75
N GLU A 72 -3.12 6.51 0.63
CA GLU A 72 -1.91 6.32 1.43
C GLU A 72 -0.64 6.70 0.65
N PHE A 73 0.44 7.00 1.38
CA PHE A 73 1.74 7.30 0.78
C PHE A 73 2.87 6.66 1.57
N LEU A 74 3.93 6.28 0.87
CA LEU A 74 5.19 5.84 1.46
C LEU A 74 6.25 6.93 1.26
N ASP A 75 7.01 7.23 2.32
CA ASP A 75 8.17 8.12 2.25
C ASP A 75 9.44 7.36 2.68
N THR A 76 10.58 7.72 2.09
CA THR A 76 11.91 7.23 2.48
C THR A 76 12.79 8.42 2.81
N PRO A 77 12.66 9.00 4.02
CA PRO A 77 13.37 10.22 4.39
C PRO A 77 14.89 10.01 4.64
N GLY A 78 15.34 8.75 4.69
CA GLY A 78 16.75 8.39 4.85
C GLY A 78 17.58 8.60 3.59
N GLY A 79 18.87 8.23 3.67
CA GLY A 79 19.79 8.30 2.53
C GLY A 79 19.62 7.18 1.51
N GLU A 80 18.83 6.16 1.84
CA GLU A 80 18.59 4.97 1.03
C GLU A 80 17.23 5.03 0.35
N THR A 81 17.18 4.53 -0.86
CA THR A 81 15.94 4.33 -1.62
C THR A 81 15.29 2.99 -1.26
N VAL A 82 13.97 2.87 -1.48
CA VAL A 82 13.27 1.58 -1.34
C VAL A 82 13.96 0.49 -2.16
N GLU A 83 14.38 0.82 -3.39
CA GLU A 83 15.08 -0.14 -4.26
C GLU A 83 16.39 -0.65 -3.65
N GLU A 84 17.19 0.21 -3.02
CA GLU A 84 18.44 -0.20 -2.36
C GLU A 84 18.17 -1.14 -1.17
N ILE A 85 17.18 -0.81 -0.35
CA ILE A 85 16.76 -1.65 0.79
C ILE A 85 16.31 -3.03 0.28
N LEU A 86 15.41 -3.07 -0.71
CA LEU A 86 14.88 -4.34 -1.24
C LEU A 86 15.97 -5.19 -1.90
N ARG A 87 16.91 -4.56 -2.61
CA ARG A 87 18.05 -5.25 -3.24
C ARG A 87 18.96 -5.90 -2.20
N GLU A 88 19.20 -5.25 -1.07
CA GLU A 88 19.97 -5.84 0.04
C GLU A 88 19.33 -7.14 0.53
N PHE A 89 18.00 -7.17 0.69
CA PHE A 89 17.28 -8.39 1.07
C PHE A 89 17.38 -9.48 0.00
N GLU A 90 17.31 -9.14 -1.29
CA GLU A 90 17.49 -10.11 -2.37
C GLU A 90 18.88 -10.78 -2.31
N GLU A 91 19.93 -9.99 -2.05
CA GLU A 91 21.31 -10.45 -2.09
C GLU A 91 21.72 -11.19 -0.80
N THR A 92 21.25 -10.73 0.36
CA THR A 92 21.73 -11.21 1.66
C THR A 92 20.78 -12.17 2.37
N ARG A 93 19.47 -12.08 2.09
CA ARG A 93 18.39 -12.83 2.76
C ARG A 93 17.41 -13.42 1.74
N PRO A 94 17.88 -14.29 0.81
CA PRO A 94 17.05 -14.83 -0.26
C PRO A 94 15.86 -15.68 0.23
N GLU A 95 15.85 -16.09 1.50
CA GLU A 95 14.75 -16.80 2.15
C GLU A 95 13.59 -15.88 2.59
N VAL A 96 13.80 -14.56 2.62
CA VAL A 96 12.77 -13.59 3.03
C VAL A 96 11.81 -13.38 1.86
N GLY A 97 10.56 -13.85 2.03
CA GLY A 97 9.49 -13.68 1.03
C GLY A 97 8.68 -12.39 1.16
N ALA A 98 8.78 -11.69 2.29
CA ALA A 98 8.06 -10.43 2.52
C ALA A 98 8.75 -9.56 3.58
N ILE A 99 8.58 -8.24 3.47
CA ILE A 99 9.05 -7.23 4.42
C ILE A 99 7.85 -6.40 4.85
N GLY A 100 7.59 -6.37 6.16
CA GLY A 100 6.54 -5.55 6.76
C GLY A 100 7.03 -4.12 7.02
N VAL A 101 6.18 -3.14 6.74
CA VAL A 101 6.37 -1.72 7.03
C VAL A 101 5.28 -1.29 8.01
N ASN A 102 5.69 -0.83 9.18
CA ASN A 102 4.78 -0.23 10.14
C ASN A 102 4.14 1.01 9.52
N TRP A 103 2.81 1.07 9.57
CA TRP A 103 2.05 2.11 8.90
C TRP A 103 1.49 3.10 9.91
N GLN A 104 1.88 4.36 9.76
CA GLN A 104 1.39 5.45 10.57
C GLN A 104 0.11 6.02 9.96
N MET A 105 -0.97 6.02 10.73
CA MET A 105 -2.27 6.52 10.30
C MET A 105 -2.41 7.99 10.66
N HIS A 106 -2.84 8.77 9.68
CA HIS A 106 -3.17 10.18 9.85
C HIS A 106 -4.69 10.37 9.84
N SER A 107 -5.20 11.29 10.67
CA SER A 107 -6.59 11.70 10.61
C SER A 107 -6.86 12.48 9.33
N SER A 108 -8.13 12.61 8.92
CA SER A 108 -8.50 13.52 7.83
C SER A 108 -8.30 15.00 8.17
N ASN A 109 -7.89 15.33 9.41
CA ASN A 109 -7.70 16.69 9.92
C ASN A 109 -8.90 17.61 9.61
N HIS A 110 -10.11 17.05 9.76
CA HIS A 110 -11.39 17.70 9.44
C HIS A 110 -11.52 18.22 7.99
N GLN A 111 -10.65 17.78 7.09
CA GLN A 111 -10.72 18.15 5.68
C GLN A 111 -11.82 17.35 4.99
N ILE A 112 -12.80 18.07 4.44
CA ILE A 112 -13.89 17.52 3.64
C ILE A 112 -13.80 17.93 2.17
N MET A 113 -12.80 18.75 1.83
CA MET A 113 -12.53 19.25 0.48
C MET A 113 -11.13 18.79 0.04
N ARG A 114 -10.91 18.73 -1.28
CA ARG A 114 -9.58 18.47 -1.84
C ARG A 114 -8.59 19.53 -1.39
N VAL A 115 -7.43 19.08 -0.92
CA VAL A 115 -6.33 19.92 -0.43
C VAL A 115 -5.24 20.04 -1.50
N GLU A 116 -4.46 21.11 -1.47
CA GLU A 116 -3.37 21.32 -2.43
C GLU A 116 -2.24 20.29 -2.26
N SER A 117 -1.97 19.89 -1.01
CA SER A 117 -0.96 18.88 -0.70
C SER A 117 -1.41 17.99 0.46
N SER A 118 -1.65 16.70 0.18
CA SER A 118 -1.98 15.70 1.21
C SER A 118 -0.90 15.62 2.29
N ARG A 119 0.38 15.56 1.87
CA ARG A 119 1.54 15.48 2.77
C ARG A 119 1.65 16.68 3.72
N GLN A 120 1.29 17.88 3.27
CA GLN A 120 1.33 19.08 4.12
C GLN A 120 0.07 19.25 4.99
N THR A 121 -1.02 18.56 4.67
CA THR A 121 -2.32 18.79 5.32
C THR A 121 -2.65 17.75 6.38
N TYR A 122 -2.39 16.47 6.09
CA TYR A 122 -2.69 15.35 6.99
C TYR A 122 -1.53 15.09 7.94
N LEU A 123 -1.31 16.02 8.87
CA LEU A 123 -0.18 15.97 9.82
C LEU A 123 -0.56 15.39 11.18
N GLU A 124 -1.85 15.32 11.50
CA GLU A 124 -2.34 14.81 12.78
C GLU A 124 -2.33 13.28 12.76
N CYS A 125 -1.56 12.67 13.68
CA CYS A 125 -1.47 11.22 13.82
C CYS A 125 -2.63 10.72 14.68
N ILE A 126 -3.19 9.56 14.35
CA ILE A 126 -4.14 8.89 15.22
C ILE A 126 -3.40 8.35 16.45
N SER A 127 -4.01 8.45 17.63
CA SER A 127 -3.40 8.11 18.92
C SER A 127 -2.93 6.66 19.02
N ASP A 128 -1.77 6.47 19.65
CA ASP A 128 -1.25 5.16 20.06
C ASP A 128 -1.85 4.72 21.40
N GLY A 129 -3.14 4.35 21.41
CA GLY A 129 -3.75 3.48 22.44
C GLY A 129 -3.81 3.93 23.91
N ASP A 130 -3.00 4.91 24.36
CA ASP A 130 -2.91 5.34 25.76
C ASP A 130 -4.22 5.99 26.23
N ASP A 131 -4.95 6.64 25.32
CA ASP A 131 -6.22 7.32 25.59
C ASP A 131 -7.47 6.48 25.25
N ASN A 132 -7.32 5.32 24.58
CA ASN A 132 -8.42 4.53 23.99
C ASN A 132 -8.47 3.06 24.48
N MET A 133 -8.35 2.84 25.79
CA MET A 133 -8.42 1.48 26.40
C MET A 133 -7.46 0.45 25.75
N GLY A 134 -6.33 0.90 25.20
CA GLY A 134 -5.32 0.02 24.60
C GLY A 134 -5.50 -0.29 23.10
N GLU A 135 -6.53 0.23 22.42
CA GLU A 135 -6.61 0.11 20.96
C GLU A 135 -5.83 1.23 20.26
N SER A 136 -4.69 0.89 19.65
CA SER A 136 -3.94 1.82 18.78
C SER A 136 -4.52 1.89 17.38
N GLY A 137 -4.65 3.10 16.84
CA GLY A 137 -4.94 3.33 15.43
C GLY A 137 -3.77 2.99 14.51
N ASN A 138 -2.54 2.95 15.01
CA ASN A 138 -1.31 2.65 14.26
C ASN A 138 -0.92 1.17 14.34
N LYS A 139 -1.91 0.28 14.22
CA LYS A 139 -1.68 -1.19 14.23
C LYS A 139 -1.46 -1.79 12.85
N HIS A 140 -1.51 -0.97 11.81
CA HIS A 140 -1.51 -1.42 10.43
C HIS A 140 -0.08 -1.69 9.94
N VAL A 141 0.06 -2.75 9.16
CA VAL A 141 1.30 -3.14 8.49
C VAL A 141 0.98 -3.26 7.01
N LYS A 142 1.76 -2.58 6.18
CA LYS A 142 1.79 -2.80 4.73
C LYS A 142 3.01 -3.64 4.41
N SER A 143 3.00 -4.39 3.32
CA SER A 143 4.07 -5.34 3.03
C SER A 143 4.58 -5.22 1.61
N PHE A 144 5.91 -5.18 1.48
CA PHE A 144 6.57 -5.57 0.24
C PHE A 144 6.63 -7.10 0.20
N VAL A 145 6.14 -7.71 -0.88
CA VAL A 145 6.10 -9.16 -1.04
C VAL A 145 6.89 -9.53 -2.28
N ARG A 146 7.72 -10.57 -2.18
CA ARG A 146 8.35 -11.16 -3.35
C ARG A 146 7.32 -11.91 -4.17
N THR A 147 7.29 -11.65 -5.45
CA THR A 147 6.27 -12.20 -6.35
C THR A 147 6.41 -13.72 -6.51
N ASP A 148 7.62 -14.27 -6.37
CA ASP A 148 7.88 -15.71 -6.37
C ASP A 148 7.45 -16.44 -5.09
N ALA A 149 7.29 -15.69 -3.98
CA ALA A 149 6.81 -16.19 -2.69
C ALA A 149 5.33 -15.83 -2.44
N TYR A 150 4.69 -15.12 -3.37
CA TYR A 150 3.31 -14.69 -3.24
C TYR A 150 2.35 -15.89 -3.31
N ALA A 151 1.48 -16.02 -2.30
CA ALA A 151 0.45 -17.05 -2.26
C ALA A 151 -0.97 -16.47 -2.37
N SER A 152 -1.28 -15.47 -1.55
CA SER A 152 -2.59 -14.81 -1.47
C SER A 152 -2.48 -13.53 -0.63
N PRO A 153 -3.30 -12.50 -0.87
CA PRO A 153 -3.27 -11.29 -0.05
C PRO A 153 -3.91 -11.57 1.31
N ARG A 154 -3.34 -11.00 2.38
CA ARG A 154 -3.84 -11.17 3.76
C ARG A 154 -3.73 -9.85 4.52
N LYS A 155 -4.73 -9.59 5.37
CA LYS A 155 -4.63 -8.53 6.39
C LYS A 155 -3.80 -9.09 7.55
N PHE A 156 -2.64 -8.47 7.81
CA PHE A 156 -1.80 -8.83 8.94
C PHE A 156 -2.17 -8.00 10.18
N PRO A 157 -2.23 -8.61 11.38
CA PRO A 157 -2.23 -7.84 12.62
C PRO A 157 -0.85 -7.16 12.83
N SER A 158 -0.79 -6.21 13.75
CA SER A 158 0.43 -5.45 14.05
C SER A 158 1.64 -6.36 14.31
N LEU A 159 2.85 -5.90 13.98
CA LEU A 159 4.06 -6.67 14.25
C LEU A 159 4.22 -6.98 15.76
N SER A 160 3.76 -6.09 16.65
CA SER A 160 3.74 -6.32 18.10
C SER A 160 2.88 -7.53 18.51
N ASP A 161 1.79 -7.81 17.80
CA ASP A 161 0.92 -8.95 18.11
C ASP A 161 1.53 -10.28 17.65
N GLN A 162 2.41 -10.27 16.65
CA GLN A 162 3.05 -11.47 16.12
C GLN A 162 4.20 -11.98 17.01
N TYR A 163 4.85 -11.09 17.78
CA TYR A 163 5.89 -11.48 18.75
C TYR A 163 5.33 -11.88 20.13
N ALA A 164 4.02 -11.74 20.37
CA ALA A 164 3.37 -12.13 21.62
C ALA A 164 3.02 -13.63 21.72
N LEU A 165 3.31 -14.40 20.66
CA LEU A 165 3.14 -15.86 20.62
C LEU A 165 4.52 -16.53 20.52
N THR A 166 5.26 -16.54 21.64
CA THR A 166 6.39 -17.45 21.87
C THR A 166 6.13 -18.29 23.11
#